data_AF-A0A0B2VRZ7-F1
#
_entry.id   AF-A0A0B2VRZ7-F1
#
_cell.length_a   1.000
_cell.length_b   1.000
_cell.length_c   1.000
_cell.angle_alpha   90.00
_cell.angle_beta   90.00
_cell.angle_gamma   90.00
#
_symmetry.space_group_name_H-M   'P 1'
#
loop_
_entity.id
_entity.type
_entity.pdbx_description
1 polymer ?
#
loop_
_entity_poly.entity_id
_entity_poly.type
_entity_poly.pdbx_seq_one_letter_code
_entity_poly.pdbx_strand_id
1 'polypeptide(L)'
;LPEFTYDPHDGHTFDVWFYRYEDVIGKDGPTLDKAARTRLIVRKLGAASYALFTGHLLPKRASELCYDETVKTMKEQFGRNMSAFVPRYTYLRTQRNGDYPSDYTGMVNRRNAVAE
;
A
#
# COMPACT_ATOMS: atom_id res chain seq x y z
N LEU A 1 -12.56 -0.32 -6.29
CA LEU A 1 -11.19 -0.40 -5.76
C LEU A 1 -10.20 -0.68 -6.90
N PRO A 2 -9.18 0.15 -7.10
CA PRO A 2 -8.10 -0.12 -8.05
C PRO A 2 -7.20 -1.26 -7.54
N GLU A 3 -6.38 -1.78 -8.44
CA GLU A 3 -5.33 -2.75 -8.12
C GLU A 3 -4.27 -2.12 -7.21
N PHE A 4 -3.78 -2.90 -6.25
CA PHE A 4 -2.70 -2.55 -5.35
C PHE A 4 -1.38 -3.03 -5.94
N THR A 5 -0.45 -2.08 -6.12
CA THR A 5 0.93 -2.32 -6.49
C THR A 5 1.82 -1.78 -5.38
N TYR A 6 2.74 -2.61 -4.89
CA TYR A 6 3.69 -2.19 -3.87
C TYR A 6 4.90 -1.51 -4.48
N ASP A 7 5.08 -0.23 -4.18
CA ASP A 7 6.30 0.53 -4.45
C ASP A 7 6.56 1.49 -3.28
N PRO A 8 7.43 1.10 -2.33
CA PRO A 8 7.69 1.92 -1.16
C PRO A 8 8.52 3.18 -1.47
N HIS A 9 9.19 3.27 -2.63
CA HIS A 9 9.98 4.45 -3.02
C HIS A 9 9.09 5.62 -3.45
N ASP A 10 8.00 5.31 -4.15
CA ASP A 10 6.99 6.30 -4.57
C ASP A 10 5.81 6.41 -3.57
N GLY A 11 5.94 5.77 -2.41
CA GLY A 11 4.94 5.83 -1.34
C GLY A 11 3.67 5.02 -1.62
N HIS A 12 3.72 4.11 -2.60
CA HIS A 12 2.68 3.12 -2.87
C HIS A 12 2.80 1.95 -1.87
N THR A 13 2.46 2.24 -0.61
CA THR A 13 2.39 1.24 0.46
C THR A 13 0.96 0.82 0.73
N PHE A 14 0.81 -0.32 1.40
CA PHE A 14 -0.51 -0.82 1.78
C PHE A 14 -1.20 0.12 2.76
N ASP A 15 -0.49 0.80 3.66
CA ASP A 15 -1.08 1.81 4.56
C ASP A 15 -1.77 2.94 3.81
N VAL A 16 -1.12 3.48 2.76
CA VAL A 16 -1.68 4.58 1.94
C VAL A 16 -2.88 4.10 1.13
N TRP A 17 -2.77 2.91 0.52
CA TRP A 17 -3.86 2.33 -0.25
C TRP A 17 -5.06 2.00 0.65
N PHE A 18 -4.81 1.39 1.79
CA PHE A 18 -5.85 1.00 2.75
C PHE A 18 -6.53 2.23 3.34
N TYR A 19 -5.79 3.25 3.80
CA TYR A 19 -6.37 4.50 4.30
C TYR A 19 -7.31 5.17 3.29
N ARG A 20 -6.94 5.18 2.00
CA ARG A 20 -7.76 5.76 0.93
C ARG A 20 -9.06 5.00 0.70
N TYR A 21 -9.06 3.69 0.92
CA TYR A 21 -10.19 2.81 0.60
C TYR A 21 -10.86 2.19 1.82
N GLU A 22 -10.41 2.51 3.04
CA GLU A 22 -10.94 1.97 4.29
C GLU A 22 -12.41 2.31 4.42
N ASP A 23 -12.79 3.55 4.10
CA ASP A 23 -14.18 3.98 4.08
C ASP A 23 -15.01 3.23 3.03
N VAL A 24 -14.46 2.93 1.85
CA VAL A 24 -15.16 2.16 0.80
C VAL A 24 -15.29 0.68 1.19
N ILE A 25 -14.30 0.13 1.88
CA ILE A 25 -14.31 -1.25 2.37
C ILE A 25 -15.21 -1.39 3.62
N GLY A 26 -15.31 -0.33 4.43
CA GLY A 26 -15.99 -0.28 5.71
C GLY A 26 -17.43 0.22 5.66
N LYS A 27 -17.65 1.42 5.09
CA LYS A 27 -18.94 2.16 5.10
C LYS A 27 -19.84 1.81 3.92
N ASP A 28 -19.30 1.58 2.73
CA ASP A 28 -20.11 1.20 1.55
C ASP A 28 -20.52 -0.27 1.55
N GLY A 29 -20.07 -1.05 2.55
CA GLY A 29 -20.34 -2.48 2.69
C GLY A 29 -20.92 -2.87 4.04
N PRO A 30 -22.08 -2.34 4.49
CA PRO A 30 -22.78 -2.90 5.65
C PRO A 30 -23.19 -4.37 5.40
N THR A 31 -23.31 -4.78 4.14
CA THR A 31 -23.68 -6.15 3.72
C THR A 31 -22.49 -7.10 3.60
N LEU A 32 -21.25 -6.60 3.60
CA LEU A 32 -20.05 -7.43 3.41
C LEU A 32 -19.54 -7.93 4.76
N ASP A 33 -19.68 -9.23 4.99
CA ASP A 33 -19.06 -9.94 6.10
C ASP A 33 -17.52 -9.76 6.08
N LYS A 34 -16.87 -9.90 7.24
CA LYS A 34 -15.41 -9.82 7.39
C LYS A 34 -14.66 -10.69 6.37
N ALA A 35 -15.11 -11.92 6.12
CA ALA A 35 -14.49 -12.81 5.13
C ALA A 35 -14.65 -12.30 3.70
N ALA A 36 -15.79 -11.69 3.36
CA ALA A 36 -15.98 -11.02 2.07
C ALA A 36 -15.05 -9.81 1.90
N ARG A 37 -14.83 -9.02 2.97
CA ARG A 37 -13.86 -7.91 2.98
C ARG A 37 -12.42 -8.41 2.82
N THR A 38 -12.05 -9.50 3.49
CA THR A 38 -10.75 -10.17 3.31
C THR A 38 -10.53 -10.56 1.85
N ARG A 39 -11.49 -11.27 1.25
CA ARG A 39 -11.42 -11.69 -0.16
C ARG A 39 -11.31 -10.49 -1.10
N LEU A 40 -12.00 -9.39 -0.80
CA LEU A 40 -11.94 -8.17 -1.60
C LEU A 40 -10.53 -7.55 -1.60
N ILE A 41 -9.88 -7.47 -0.44
CA ILE A 41 -8.52 -6.94 -0.31
C ILE A 41 -7.53 -7.85 -1.06
N VAL A 42 -7.57 -9.16 -0.82
CA VAL A 42 -6.68 -10.13 -1.47
C VAL A 42 -6.85 -10.12 -2.98
N ARG A 43 -8.10 -10.01 -3.49
CA ARG A 43 -8.40 -9.91 -4.92
C ARG A 43 -7.83 -8.66 -5.59
N LYS A 44 -7.55 -7.60 -4.81
CA LYS A 44 -7.02 -6.35 -5.33
C LYS A 44 -5.50 -6.29 -5.34
N LEU A 45 -4.81 -7.29 -4.79
CA LEU A 45 -3.37 -7.40 -4.95
C LEU A 45 -3.02 -7.63 -6.43
N GLY A 46 -2.08 -6.84 -6.95
CA GLY A 46 -1.47 -7.13 -8.24
C GLY A 46 -0.65 -8.41 -8.21
N ALA A 47 -0.35 -8.98 -9.38
CA ALA A 47 0.26 -10.30 -9.51
C ALA A 47 1.55 -10.47 -8.65
N ALA A 48 2.44 -9.48 -8.67
CA ALA A 48 3.68 -9.50 -7.90
C ALA A 48 3.42 -9.46 -6.38
N SER A 49 2.54 -8.55 -5.92
CA SER A 49 2.16 -8.43 -4.52
C SER A 49 1.42 -9.68 -4.02
N TYR A 50 0.56 -10.28 -4.85
CA TYR A 50 -0.13 -11.52 -4.51
C TYR A 50 0.85 -12.69 -4.34
N ALA A 51 1.81 -12.85 -5.25
CA ALA A 51 2.83 -13.89 -5.13
C ALA A 51 3.64 -13.76 -3.82
N LEU A 52 4.10 -12.53 -3.52
CA LEU A 52 4.78 -12.23 -2.27
C LEU A 52 3.91 -12.55 -1.05
N PHE A 53 2.65 -12.13 -1.06
CA PHE A 53 1.70 -12.37 0.03
C PHE A 53 1.50 -13.87 0.27
N THR A 54 1.20 -14.64 -0.76
CA THR A 54 1.00 -16.09 -0.63
C THR A 54 2.28 -16.83 -0.21
N GLY A 55 3.46 -16.37 -0.66
CA GLY A 55 4.74 -16.95 -0.25
C GLY A 55 5.01 -16.77 1.24
N HIS A 56 4.66 -15.62 1.81
CA HIS A 56 4.84 -15.35 3.24
C HIS A 56 3.85 -16.13 4.12
N LEU A 57 2.65 -16.41 3.61
CA LEU A 57 1.62 -17.14 4.36
C LEU A 57 1.89 -18.63 4.51
N LEU A 58 2.77 -19.21 3.71
CA LEU A 58 3.06 -20.64 3.77
C LEU A 58 3.46 -21.08 5.19
N PRO A 59 2.90 -22.20 5.70
CA PRO A 59 2.08 -23.20 4.98
C PRO A 59 0.57 -22.88 4.90
N LYS A 60 0.10 -21.79 5.51
CA LYS A 60 -1.32 -21.39 5.53
C LYS A 60 -1.78 -20.83 4.19
N ARG A 61 -3.08 -20.91 3.91
CA ARG A 61 -3.70 -20.30 2.72
C ARG A 61 -4.26 -18.92 3.03
N ALA A 62 -4.27 -18.04 2.03
CA ALA A 62 -4.90 -16.72 2.14
C ALA A 62 -6.40 -16.76 2.52
N SER A 63 -7.08 -17.88 2.22
CA SER A 63 -8.47 -18.12 2.61
C SER A 63 -8.68 -18.48 4.08
N GLU A 64 -7.61 -18.86 4.80
CA GLU A 64 -7.66 -19.28 6.21
C GLU A 64 -7.48 -18.12 7.19
N LEU A 65 -7.07 -16.95 6.71
CA LEU A 65 -6.87 -15.77 7.54
C LEU A 65 -8.19 -15.05 7.81
N CYS A 66 -8.34 -14.57 9.04
CA CYS A 66 -9.37 -13.60 9.33
C CYS A 66 -9.01 -12.21 8.76
N TYR A 67 -9.97 -11.30 8.78
CA TYR A 67 -9.79 -9.93 8.29
C TYR A 67 -8.66 -9.19 9.02
N ASP A 68 -8.63 -9.29 10.34
CA ASP A 68 -7.65 -8.59 11.18
C ASP A 68 -6.22 -9.08 10.90
N GLU A 69 -6.04 -10.41 10.86
CA GLU A 69 -4.77 -11.04 10.49
C GLU A 69 -4.33 -10.64 9.08
N THR A 70 -5.25 -10.60 8.11
CA THR A 70 -4.92 -10.22 6.73
C THR A 70 -4.43 -8.77 6.67
N VAL A 71 -5.15 -7.84 7.30
CA VAL A 71 -4.75 -6.43 7.33
C VAL A 71 -3.41 -6.27 8.03
N LYS A 72 -3.19 -6.98 9.15
CA LYS A 72 -1.92 -6.97 9.87
C LYS A 72 -0.76 -7.47 9.00
N THR A 73 -0.88 -8.66 8.41
CA THR A 73 0.17 -9.21 7.54
C THR A 73 0.43 -8.32 6.33
N MET A 74 -0.60 -7.70 5.75
CA MET A 74 -0.40 -6.77 4.64
C MET A 74 0.33 -5.49 5.05
N LYS A 75 0.07 -4.94 6.25
CA LYS A 75 0.83 -3.81 6.78
C LYS A 75 2.28 -4.17 7.09
N GLU A 76 2.53 -5.37 7.63
CA GLU A 76 3.90 -5.83 7.91
C GLU A 76 4.70 -6.07 6.62
N GLN A 77 4.05 -6.64 5.60
CA GLN A 77 4.73 -7.03 4.37
C GLN A 77 4.86 -5.89 3.36
N PHE A 78 3.84 -5.04 3.25
CA PHE A 78 3.74 -3.98 2.25
C PHE A 78 3.63 -2.58 2.88
N GLY A 79 4.03 -2.43 4.14
CA GLY A 79 4.12 -1.14 4.81
C GLY A 79 5.37 -0.36 4.43
N ARG A 80 5.72 0.64 5.24
CA ARG A 80 7.03 1.32 5.14
C ARG A 80 8.10 0.46 5.81
N ASN A 81 8.66 -0.47 5.05
CA ASN A 81 9.73 -1.36 5.53
C ASN A 81 11.13 -0.79 5.22
N MET A 82 11.19 0.40 4.61
CA MET A 82 12.43 1.00 4.13
C MET A 82 13.13 1.78 5.23
N SER A 83 14.47 1.72 5.25
CA SER A 83 15.28 2.67 5.99
C SER A 83 14.94 4.09 5.57
N ALA A 84 14.88 5.02 6.52
CA ALA A 84 14.69 6.45 6.26
C ALA A 84 15.75 7.04 5.31
N PHE A 85 16.90 6.37 5.16
CA PHE A 85 17.98 6.82 4.29
C PHE A 85 17.55 6.93 2.82
N VAL A 86 16.90 5.90 2.26
CA VAL A 86 16.58 5.86 0.83
C VAL A 86 15.53 6.92 0.45
N PRO A 87 14.39 7.04 1.16
CA PRO A 87 13.45 8.13 0.94
C PRO A 87 14.08 9.52 1.05
N ARG A 88 14.92 9.77 2.06
CA ARG A 88 15.62 11.05 2.24
C ARG A 88 16.59 11.34 1.10
N TYR A 89 17.35 10.33 0.68
CA TYR A 89 18.27 10.46 -0.44
C TYR A 89 17.53 10.76 -1.75
N THR A 90 16.41 10.08 -2.01
CA THR A 90 15.56 10.34 -3.18
C THR A 90 14.95 11.74 -3.14
N TYR A 91 14.48 12.19 -1.97
CA TYR A 91 13.98 13.55 -1.77
C TYR A 91 15.05 14.59 -2.11
N LEU A 92 16.26 14.47 -1.54
CA LEU A 92 17.39 15.37 -1.77
C LEU A 92 17.84 15.41 -3.25
N ARG A 93 17.65 14.33 -4.00
CA ARG A 93 17.96 14.25 -5.43
C ARG A 93 16.86 14.77 -6.35
N THR A 94 15.76 15.27 -5.81
CA THR A 94 14.62 15.74 -6.61
C THR A 94 14.97 17.01 -7.37
N GLN A 95 15.08 16.91 -8.68
CA GLN A 95 15.31 18.04 -9.58
C GLN A 95 14.03 18.38 -10.34
N ARG A 96 13.89 19.65 -10.73
CA ARG A 96 12.77 20.12 -11.56
C ARG A 96 13.16 19.99 -13.03
N ASN A 97 12.47 19.15 -13.79
CA ASN A 97 12.84 18.83 -15.18
C ASN A 97 11.90 19.52 -16.18
N GLY A 98 11.76 20.84 -16.07
CA GLY A 98 10.84 21.61 -16.92
C GLY A 98 9.36 21.45 -16.56
N ASP A 99 9.04 20.71 -15.49
CA ASP A 99 7.69 20.55 -14.98
C ASP A 99 7.07 21.91 -14.58
N TYR A 100 5.74 22.00 -14.69
CA TYR A 100 4.99 23.14 -14.19
C TYR A 100 5.17 23.25 -12.66
N PRO A 101 5.28 24.46 -12.10
CA PRO A 101 5.59 24.64 -10.68
C PRO A 101 4.69 23.84 -9.72
N SER A 102 3.39 23.72 -9.98
CA SER A 102 2.48 22.97 -9.10
C SER A 102 2.74 21.46 -9.08
N ASP A 103 3.12 20.87 -10.21
CA ASP A 103 3.40 19.44 -10.31
C ASP A 103 4.71 19.11 -9.59
N TYR A 104 5.71 19.97 -9.75
CA TYR A 104 6.96 19.89 -8.99
C TYR A 104 6.70 20.00 -7.48
N THR A 105 5.92 20.99 -7.03
CA THR A 105 5.53 21.13 -5.61
C THR A 105 4.81 19.88 -5.10
N GLY A 106 3.88 19.31 -5.87
CA GLY A 106 3.19 18.08 -5.52
C GLY A 106 4.13 16.87 -5.39
N MET A 107 5.10 16.74 -6.31
CA MET A 107 6.12 15.69 -6.24
C MET A 107 7.03 15.86 -5.02
N VAL A 108 7.55 17.08 -4.78
CA VAL A 108 8.42 17.39 -3.63
C VAL A 108 7.71 17.11 -2.31
N ASN A 109 6.45 17.53 -2.16
CA ASN A 109 5.67 17.29 -0.94
C ASN A 109 5.43 15.80 -0.70
N ARG A 110 5.12 15.01 -1.74
CA ARG A 110 4.97 13.55 -1.61
C ARG A 110 6.28 12.90 -1.17
N ARG A 111 7.40 13.25 -1.80
CA ARG A 111 8.72 12.69 -1.42
C ARG A 111 9.15 13.11 -0.02
N ASN A 112 8.84 14.34 0.39
CA ASN A 112 9.07 14.80 1.77
C ASN A 112 8.26 13.99 2.77
N ALA A 113 6.97 13.77 2.50
CA ALA A 113 6.11 12.96 3.35
C ALA A 113 6.56 11.49 3.47
N VAL A 114 7.32 10.97 2.49
CA VAL A 114 7.95 9.64 2.55
C VAL A 114 9.29 9.64 3.29
N ALA A 115 9.99 10.77 3.30
CA ALA A 115 11.29 10.96 3.96
C ALA A 115 11.22 11.21 5.47
N GLU A 116 10.10 11.78 5.93
CA GLU A 116 9.72 11.98 7.34
C GLU A 116 8.81 10.85 7.84
#